data_AF-A0A7C3YL52-F1
#
_entry.id   AF-A0A7C3YL52-F1
#
_cell.length_a   1.000
_cell.length_b   1.000
_cell.length_c   1.000
_cell.angle_alpha   90.00
_cell.angle_beta   90.00
_cell.angle_gamma   90.00
#
_symmetry.space_group_name_H-M   'P 1'
#
loop_
_entity.id
_entity.type
_entity.pdbx_description
1 polymer ?
#
loop_
_entity_poly.entity_id
_entity_poly.type
_entity_poly.pdbx_seq_one_letter_code
_entity_poly.pdbx_strand_id
1 'polypeptide(L)'
;MKYIVLVGDGMADYPIPELGNKTPLEVANTPNMDMVAKKGVVGMVETIPENLPPGSDVANLSVMGYDPNLFYTGRGPLEAGSMGIKVDKDDVVYRCNIVNVQDEIMVDYSAGHISSEE
;
A
#
# COMPACT_ATOMS: atom_id res chain seq x y z
N MET A 1 23.41 15.95 -3.38
CA MET A 1 22.08 16.25 -2.76
C MET A 1 21.54 14.96 -2.19
N LYS A 2 20.80 14.99 -1.07
CA LYS A 2 20.06 13.83 -0.53
C LYS A 2 18.57 14.12 -0.62
N TYR A 3 17.75 13.10 -0.85
CA TYR A 3 16.29 13.21 -0.97
C TYR A 3 15.62 12.30 0.05
N ILE A 4 14.46 12.73 0.55
CA ILE A 4 13.61 11.94 1.45
C ILE A 4 12.21 12.00 0.85
N VAL A 5 11.60 10.83 0.67
CA VAL A 5 10.20 10.67 0.26
C VAL A 5 9.44 10.09 1.45
N LEU A 6 8.39 10.78 1.90
CA LEU A 6 7.54 10.35 3.01
C LEU A 6 6.14 10.07 2.45
N VAL A 7 5.68 8.83 2.60
CA VAL A 7 4.36 8.39 2.13
C VAL A 7 3.51 8.06 3.35
N GLY A 8 2.41 8.80 3.53
CA GLY A 8 1.39 8.46 4.52
C GLY A 8 0.43 7.43 3.93
N ASP A 9 0.60 6.15 4.28
CA ASP A 9 -0.25 5.07 3.78
C ASP A 9 -1.70 5.29 4.24
N GLY A 10 -2.65 5.25 3.29
CA GLY A 10 -4.06 5.54 3.55
C GLY A 10 -4.36 6.92 4.14
N MET A 11 -3.46 7.91 3.99
CA MET A 11 -3.62 9.21 4.65
C MET A 11 -4.74 10.08 4.05
N ALA A 12 -5.08 9.86 2.77
CA ALA A 12 -6.19 10.55 2.12
C ALA A 12 -7.52 9.98 2.61
N ASP A 13 -8.49 10.85 2.84
CA ASP A 13 -9.82 10.46 3.32
C ASP A 13 -10.88 11.43 2.79
N TYR A 14 -12.14 11.07 2.98
CA TYR A 14 -13.29 11.90 2.72
C TYR A 14 -13.64 12.77 3.93
N PRO A 15 -14.36 13.88 3.73
CA PRO A 15 -14.96 14.64 4.82
C PRO A 15 -15.92 13.78 5.66
N ILE A 16 -15.77 13.83 6.98
CA ILE A 16 -16.55 13.03 7.94
C ILE A 16 -17.50 13.95 8.73
N PRO A 17 -18.82 13.67 8.80
CA PRO A 17 -19.79 14.52 9.51
C PRO A 17 -19.45 14.76 10.99
N GLU A 18 -18.98 13.72 11.69
CA GLU A 18 -18.58 13.76 13.11
C GLU A 18 -17.36 14.67 13.36
N LEU A 19 -16.58 14.94 12.32
CA LEU A 19 -15.43 15.85 12.34
C LEU A 19 -15.79 17.28 11.87
N GLY A 20 -17.09 17.58 11.75
CA GLY A 20 -17.57 18.85 11.23
C GLY A 20 -17.39 18.97 9.72
N ASN A 21 -17.58 17.87 8.97
CA ASN A 21 -17.35 17.75 7.54
C ASN A 21 -15.90 18.07 7.13
N LYS A 22 -14.94 17.54 7.90
CA LYS A 22 -13.50 17.61 7.63
C LYS A 22 -12.92 16.20 7.54
N THR A 23 -11.78 16.07 6.88
CA THR A 23 -10.99 14.83 6.86
C THR A 23 -10.25 14.64 8.20
N PRO A 24 -9.84 13.41 8.56
CA PRO A 24 -8.98 13.17 9.72
C PRO A 24 -7.69 14.00 9.70
N LEU A 25 -7.10 14.20 8.51
CA LEU A 25 -5.86 14.97 8.37
C LEU A 25 -6.05 16.46 8.70
N GLU A 26 -7.20 17.05 8.32
CA GLU A 26 -7.53 18.45 8.60
C GLU A 26 -7.83 18.74 10.07
N VAL A 27 -8.33 17.74 10.82
CA VAL A 27 -8.58 17.90 12.26
C VAL A 27 -7.38 17.53 13.13
N ALA A 28 -6.44 16.75 12.60
CA ALA A 28 -5.25 16.33 13.32
C ALA A 28 -4.30 17.52 13.58
N ASN A 29 -3.72 17.56 14.78
CA ASN A 29 -2.69 18.55 15.11
C ASN A 29 -1.35 18.16 14.44
N THR A 30 -1.06 18.73 13.27
CA THR A 30 0.10 18.35 12.42
C THR A 30 1.08 19.52 12.17
N PRO A 31 1.61 20.19 13.21
CA PRO A 31 2.35 21.45 13.07
C PRO A 31 3.61 21.33 12.21
N ASN A 32 4.22 20.14 12.17
CA ASN A 32 5.40 19.88 11.34
C ASN A 32 5.05 19.74 9.86
N MET A 33 3.94 19.07 9.53
CA MET A 33 3.48 18.94 8.16
C MET A 33 2.95 20.28 7.65
N ASP A 34 2.23 21.03 8.49
CA ASP A 34 1.81 22.40 8.20
C ASP A 34 3.00 23.32 7.90
N MET A 35 4.09 23.20 8.65
CA MET A 35 5.31 23.95 8.41
C MET A 35 5.94 23.60 7.07
N VAL A 36 6.01 22.31 6.70
CA VAL A 36 6.53 21.86 5.41
C VAL A 36 5.67 22.38 4.27
N ALA A 37 4.34 22.29 4.38
CA ALA A 37 3.40 22.81 3.40
C ALA A 37 3.53 24.34 3.20
N LYS A 38 3.65 25.11 4.30
CA LYS A 38 3.81 26.58 4.25
C LYS A 38 5.13 27.05 3.65
N LYS A 39 6.20 26.27 3.78
CA LYS A 39 7.55 26.61 3.30
C LYS A 39 7.91 25.93 1.97
N GLY A 40 7.03 25.07 1.46
CA GLY A 40 7.25 24.26 0.28
C GLY A 40 6.25 24.56 -0.83
N VAL A 41 6.07 23.57 -1.70
CA VAL A 41 5.07 23.58 -2.75
C VAL A 41 4.06 22.48 -2.44
N VAL A 42 2.77 22.80 -2.55
CA VAL A 42 1.67 21.88 -2.34
C VAL A 42 0.96 21.61 -3.65
N GLY A 43 0.42 20.41 -3.80
CA GLY A 43 -0.32 19.98 -4.97
C GLY A 43 -1.02 18.65 -4.71
N MET A 44 -1.83 18.22 -5.68
CA MET A 44 -2.41 16.88 -5.69
C MET A 44 -1.55 15.97 -6.56
N VAL A 45 -1.49 14.70 -6.20
CA VAL A 45 -0.78 13.67 -6.97
C VAL A 45 -1.70 12.48 -7.15
N GLU A 46 -1.73 11.96 -8.37
CA GLU A 46 -2.38 10.70 -8.71
C GLU A 46 -1.28 9.65 -8.89
N THR A 47 -1.28 8.64 -8.01
CA THR A 47 -0.24 7.60 -7.98
C THR A 47 -0.71 6.27 -8.57
N ILE A 48 -1.99 6.17 -8.92
CA ILE A 48 -2.62 4.92 -9.36
C ILE A 48 -3.29 5.22 -10.71
N PRO A 49 -2.81 4.62 -11.82
CA PRO A 49 -3.50 4.71 -13.10
C PRO A 49 -4.92 4.17 -13.02
N GLU A 50 -5.88 4.81 -13.70
CA GLU A 50 -7.31 4.45 -13.67
C GLU A 50 -7.60 2.98 -14.01
N ASN A 51 -6.76 2.37 -14.85
CA ASN A 51 -6.91 0.99 -15.32
C ASN A 51 -6.30 -0.06 -14.38
N LEU A 52 -5.71 0.35 -13.25
CA LEU A 52 -5.04 -0.54 -12.31
C LEU A 52 -5.72 -0.53 -10.93
N PRO A 53 -5.64 -1.64 -10.18
CA PRO A 53 -6.18 -1.68 -8.83
C PRO A 53 -5.49 -0.67 -7.90
N PRO A 54 -6.24 -0.03 -6.97
CA PRO A 54 -5.68 0.95 -6.04
C PRO A 54 -4.95 0.31 -4.86
N GLY A 55 -3.93 -0.50 -5.15
CA GLY A 55 -3.09 -1.18 -4.16
C GLY A 55 -1.80 -0.42 -3.86
N SER A 56 -1.26 -0.64 -2.66
CA SER A 56 0.04 -0.07 -2.24
C SER A 56 1.19 -0.51 -3.15
N ASP A 57 1.09 -1.67 -3.78
CA ASP A 57 2.03 -2.17 -4.79
C ASP A 57 2.10 -1.25 -6.02
N VAL A 58 0.96 -0.95 -6.64
CA VAL A 58 0.87 -0.03 -7.80
C VAL A 58 1.29 1.39 -7.39
N ALA A 59 0.79 1.88 -6.26
CA ALA A 59 1.08 3.24 -5.80
C ALA A 59 2.58 3.45 -5.54
N ASN A 60 3.26 2.49 -4.90
CA ASN A 60 4.69 2.61 -4.61
C ASN A 60 5.56 2.50 -5.87
N LEU A 61 5.15 1.75 -6.90
CA LEU A 61 5.85 1.76 -8.19
C LEU A 61 5.85 3.18 -8.79
N SER A 62 4.70 3.84 -8.82
CA SER A 62 4.58 5.23 -9.30
C SER A 62 5.41 6.21 -8.48
N VAL A 63 5.35 6.12 -7.14
CA VAL A 63 6.13 6.99 -6.23
C VAL A 63 7.64 6.83 -6.46
N MET A 64 8.09 5.61 -6.74
CA MET A 64 9.50 5.33 -7.03
C MET A 64 9.92 5.68 -8.48
N GLY A 65 8.98 6.13 -9.31
CA GLY A 65 9.23 6.61 -10.68
C GLY A 65 9.14 5.52 -11.76
N TYR A 66 8.56 4.35 -11.46
CA TYR A 66 8.26 3.32 -12.44
C TYR A 66 6.86 3.55 -13.03
N ASP A 67 6.69 3.28 -14.32
CA ASP A 67 5.36 3.23 -14.95
C ASP A 67 4.69 1.89 -14.61
N PRO A 68 3.62 1.87 -13.78
CA PRO A 68 2.98 0.62 -13.41
C PRO A 68 2.38 -0.12 -14.62
N ASN A 69 2.01 0.57 -15.71
CA ASN A 69 1.48 -0.09 -16.90
C ASN A 69 2.53 -0.95 -17.62
N LEU A 70 3.81 -0.66 -17.43
CA LEU A 70 4.92 -1.39 -18.03
C LEU A 70 5.52 -2.44 -17.09
N PHE A 71 5.54 -2.16 -15.79
CA PHE A 71 6.30 -2.95 -14.82
C PHE A 71 5.45 -3.73 -13.82
N TYR A 72 4.15 -3.43 -13.69
CA TYR A 72 3.30 -4.16 -12.75
C TYR A 72 2.87 -5.51 -13.32
N THR A 73 3.36 -6.59 -12.72
CA THR A 73 3.02 -7.97 -13.06
C THR A 73 2.19 -8.66 -11.96
N GLY A 74 1.60 -7.88 -11.07
CA GLY A 74 0.88 -8.37 -9.89
C GLY A 74 1.70 -8.32 -8.60
N ARG A 75 1.02 -8.55 -7.48
CA ARG A 75 1.57 -8.42 -6.12
C ARG A 75 2.57 -9.54 -5.74
N GLY A 76 2.35 -10.75 -6.25
CA GLY A 76 3.13 -11.94 -5.89
C GLY A 76 4.64 -11.76 -6.05
N PRO A 77 5.15 -11.36 -7.24
CA PRO A 77 6.57 -11.15 -7.46
C PRO A 77 7.22 -10.10 -6.53
N LEU A 78 6.47 -9.05 -6.14
CA LEU A 78 6.95 -8.03 -5.21
C LEU A 78 7.11 -8.59 -3.79
N GLU A 79 6.17 -9.41 -3.31
CA GLU A 79 6.27 -10.08 -2.01
C GLU A 79 7.36 -11.15 -1.99
N ALA A 80 7.51 -11.93 -3.07
CA ALA A 80 8.62 -12.88 -3.20
C ALA A 80 9.98 -12.17 -3.12
N GLY A 81 10.11 -11.03 -3.81
CA GLY A 81 11.31 -10.20 -3.74
C GLY A 81 11.61 -9.67 -2.33
N SER A 82 10.59 -9.28 -1.55
CA SER A 82 10.79 -8.81 -0.17
C SER A 82 11.22 -9.92 0.79
N MET A 83 10.86 -11.17 0.48
CA MET A 83 11.31 -12.38 1.18
C MET A 83 12.68 -12.88 0.71
N GLY A 84 13.28 -12.25 -0.30
CA GLY A 84 14.55 -12.70 -0.89
C GLY A 84 14.42 -13.95 -1.77
N ILE A 85 13.20 -14.30 -2.18
CA ILE A 85 12.96 -15.39 -3.13
C ILE A 85 13.32 -14.89 -4.52
N LYS A 86 14.19 -15.62 -5.22
CA LYS A 86 14.54 -15.31 -6.61
C LYS A 86 13.37 -15.71 -7.51
N VAL A 87 12.93 -14.79 -8.36
CA VAL A 87 11.85 -14.99 -9.35
C VAL A 87 12.43 -14.69 -10.74
N ASP A 88 12.27 -15.63 -11.67
CA ASP A 88 12.62 -15.44 -13.08
C ASP A 88 11.41 -14.94 -13.87
N LYS A 89 11.65 -14.36 -15.05
CA LYS A 89 10.62 -13.69 -15.89
C LYS A 89 9.44 -14.59 -16.32
N ASP A 90 9.65 -15.91 -16.33
CA ASP A 90 8.67 -16.90 -16.79
C ASP A 90 7.96 -17.57 -15.60
N ASP A 91 8.28 -17.17 -14.36
CA ASP A 91 7.66 -17.71 -13.14
C ASP A 91 6.31 -17.06 -12.86
N VAL A 92 5.40 -17.85 -12.28
CA VAL A 92 4.12 -17.36 -11.74
C VAL A 92 4.16 -17.47 -10.22
N VAL A 93 3.97 -16.34 -9.54
CA VAL A 93 4.02 -16.28 -8.08
C VAL A 93 2.61 -16.17 -7.50
N TYR A 94 2.27 -17.09 -6.60
CA TYR A 94 1.02 -17.07 -5.86
C TYR A 94 1.29 -16.63 -4.42
N ARG A 95 0.49 -15.66 -3.95
CA ARG A 95 0.40 -15.36 -2.53
C ARG A 95 -0.61 -16.31 -1.92
N CYS A 96 -0.16 -17.11 -0.95
CA CYS A 96 -1.01 -18.07 -0.25
C CYS A 96 -1.05 -17.74 1.24
N ASN A 97 -2.22 -17.97 1.83
CA ASN A 97 -2.41 -17.98 3.28
C ASN A 97 -2.59 -19.42 3.75
N ILE A 98 -2.05 -19.75 4.92
CA ILE A 98 -2.47 -20.96 5.65
C ILE A 98 -3.80 -20.63 6.32
N VAL A 99 -4.77 -21.52 6.15
CA VAL A 99 -6.17 -21.33 6.59
C VAL A 99 -6.63 -22.54 7.40
N ASN A 100 -7.59 -22.33 8.30
CA ASN A 100 -8.25 -23.40 9.05
C ASN A 100 -9.57 -23.78 8.37
N VAL A 101 -9.74 -25.06 8.06
CA VAL A 101 -10.93 -25.62 7.40
C VAL A 101 -11.47 -26.77 8.24
N GLN A 102 -12.77 -26.73 8.51
CA GLN A 102 -13.50 -27.80 9.22
C GLN A 102 -14.74 -28.16 8.38
N ASP A 103 -14.96 -29.45 8.14
CA ASP A 103 -16.08 -29.94 7.32
C ASP A 103 -16.23 -29.19 5.99
N GLU A 104 -15.11 -29.00 5.27
CA GLU A 104 -15.00 -28.27 4.00
C GLU A 104 -15.36 -26.77 4.05
N ILE A 105 -15.55 -26.21 5.25
CA ILE A 105 -15.83 -24.79 5.47
C ILE A 105 -14.58 -24.11 6.01
N MET A 106 -14.16 -23.00 5.38
CA MET A 106 -13.11 -22.14 5.91
C MET A 106 -13.64 -21.42 7.16
N VAL A 107 -13.12 -21.80 8.32
CA VAL A 107 -13.50 -21.21 9.62
C VAL A 107 -12.57 -20.08 10.05
N ASP A 108 -11.34 -20.03 9.52
CA ASP A 108 -10.39 -18.94 9.75
C ASP A 108 -9.43 -18.76 8.57
N TYR A 109 -9.37 -17.56 8.00
CA TYR A 109 -8.51 -17.20 6.85
C TYR A 109 -7.03 -17.02 7.23
N SER A 110 -6.71 -17.07 8.52
CA SER A 110 -5.37 -16.84 9.07
C SER A 110 -4.86 -18.02 9.90
N ALA A 111 -5.65 -19.08 10.02
CA ALA A 111 -5.37 -20.23 10.86
C ALA A 111 -4.98 -19.88 12.31
N GLY A 112 -5.60 -18.86 12.90
CA GLY A 112 -5.32 -18.40 14.26
C GLY A 112 -4.08 -17.50 14.38
N HIS A 113 -3.60 -16.92 13.28
CA HIS A 113 -2.37 -16.13 13.23
C HIS A 113 -1.13 -16.91 13.70
N ILE A 114 -0.99 -18.17 13.27
CA ILE A 114 0.20 -18.98 13.53
C ILE A 114 1.49 -18.27 13.10
N SER A 115 2.58 -18.59 13.79
CA SER A 115 3.90 -18.05 13.47
C SER A 115 4.47 -18.64 12.18
N SER A 116 5.62 -18.13 11.70
CA SER A 116 6.29 -18.70 10.53
C SER A 116 7.07 -19.98 10.86
N GLU A 117 7.40 -20.20 12.13
CA GLU A 117 8.17 -21.35 12.62
C GLU A 117 7.30 -22.57 12.98
N GLU A 118 6.00 -22.36 13.16
CA GLU A 118 5.02 -23.37 13.55
C GLU A 118 4.59 -24.26 12.37
#